data_AF-A0A127B3X8-F1
#
_entry.id   AF-A0A127B3X8-F1
#
_cell.length_a   1.000
_cell.length_b   1.000
_cell.length_c   1.000
_cell.angle_alpha   90.00
_cell.angle_beta   90.00
_cell.angle_gamma   90.00
#
_symmetry.space_group_name_H-M   'P 1'
#
loop_
_entity.id
_entity.type
_entity.pdbx_description
1 polymer ?
#
loop_
_entity_poly.entity_id
_entity_poly.type
_entity_poly.pdbx_seq_one_letter_code
_entity_poly.pdbx_strand_id
1 'polypeptide(L)'
;MGFNLQQLAQEENRLYSRALQLKSSKTRDEVTLQEIFVAYKEVHSQYAVLAELEPEALKRALFLQWYAQVEPSDLSGICELDEDSELKVIQVLDNRIRAGTLDKELAWMLSYYIDWDFVFNRFSSFKSLQEFMLEGKQISFPERIDRVAMRRRGQMGIYWNSLDVFS
;
A
#
# COMPACT_ATOMS: atom_id res chain seq x y z
N MET A 1 13.77 5.17 -18.21
CA MET A 1 12.58 4.35 -18.56
C MET A 1 11.75 4.26 -17.30
N GLY A 2 10.57 4.86 -17.24
CA GLY A 2 9.70 4.72 -16.07
C GLY A 2 9.10 3.31 -16.05
N PHE A 3 9.02 2.67 -14.87
CA PHE A 3 8.37 1.37 -14.76
C PHE A 3 6.86 1.54 -14.90
N ASN A 4 6.20 0.56 -15.50
CA ASN A 4 4.73 0.48 -15.51
C ASN A 4 4.21 -0.30 -14.28
N LEU A 5 2.90 -0.23 -14.04
CA LEU A 5 2.24 -0.87 -12.89
C LEU A 5 2.54 -2.37 -12.77
N GLN A 6 2.67 -3.08 -13.89
CA GLN A 6 2.91 -4.53 -13.89
C GLN A 6 4.36 -4.85 -13.50
N GLN A 7 5.32 -4.06 -13.97
CA GLN A 7 6.72 -4.23 -13.62
C GLN A 7 6.95 -3.95 -12.13
N LEU A 8 6.32 -2.89 -11.60
CA LEU A 8 6.36 -2.59 -10.16
C LEU A 8 5.76 -3.73 -9.32
N ALA A 9 4.61 -4.27 -9.72
CA ALA A 9 3.99 -5.41 -9.02
C ALA A 9 4.84 -6.69 -9.06
N GLN A 10 5.53 -6.95 -10.19
CA GLN A 10 6.45 -8.07 -10.29
C GLN A 10 7.65 -7.89 -9.36
N GLU A 11 8.15 -6.66 -9.27
CA GLU A 11 9.26 -6.33 -8.36
C GLU A 11 8.84 -6.49 -6.89
N GLU A 12 7.66 -6.00 -6.49
CA GLU A 12 7.11 -6.25 -5.15
C GLU A 12 7.08 -7.75 -4.82
N ASN A 13 6.55 -8.57 -5.74
CA ASN A 13 6.45 -10.02 -5.51
C ASN A 13 7.83 -10.69 -5.37
N ARG A 14 8.82 -10.22 -6.15
CA ARG A 14 10.20 -10.70 -6.07
C ARG A 14 10.83 -10.34 -4.72
N LEU A 15 10.68 -9.09 -4.29
CA LEU A 15 11.18 -8.59 -3.02
C LEU A 15 10.55 -9.32 -1.84
N TYR A 16 9.22 -9.46 -1.85
CA TYR A 16 8.47 -10.18 -0.81
C TYR A 16 8.92 -11.64 -0.70
N SER A 17 9.05 -12.33 -1.83
CA SER A 17 9.53 -13.71 -1.86
C SER A 17 10.95 -13.84 -1.27
N ARG A 18 11.84 -12.89 -1.58
CA ARG A 18 13.21 -12.86 -1.03
C ARG A 18 13.19 -12.61 0.48
N ALA A 19 12.34 -11.71 0.97
CA ALA A 19 12.18 -11.44 2.40
C ALA A 19 11.69 -12.68 3.17
N LEU A 20 10.68 -13.40 2.65
CA LEU A 20 10.20 -14.64 3.24
C LEU A 20 11.27 -15.75 3.29
N GLN A 21 12.08 -15.87 2.22
CA GLN A 21 13.19 -16.81 2.18
C GLN A 21 14.23 -16.50 3.27
N LEU A 22 14.60 -15.22 3.44
CA LEU A 22 15.51 -14.80 4.50
C LEU A 22 14.97 -15.13 5.90
N LYS A 23 13.68 -14.89 6.14
CA LYS A 23 13.03 -15.24 7.41
C LYS A 23 13.12 -16.74 7.70
N SER A 24 12.95 -17.58 6.69
CA SER A 24 13.04 -19.04 6.84
C SER A 24 14.47 -19.57 7.01
N SER A 25 15.48 -18.74 6.72
CA SER A 25 16.88 -19.10 6.85
C SER A 25 17.34 -19.15 8.31
N LYS A 26 18.30 -20.03 8.60
CA LYS A 26 18.94 -20.13 9.93
C LYS A 26 19.87 -18.97 10.23
N THR A 27 20.27 -18.21 9.22
CA THR A 27 21.19 -17.06 9.33
C THR A 27 20.52 -15.81 8.78
N ARG A 28 20.53 -14.74 9.57
CA ARG A 28 20.02 -13.43 9.17
C ARG A 28 21.03 -12.76 8.24
N ASP A 29 20.72 -12.71 6.95
CA ASP A 29 21.49 -11.94 5.96
C ASP A 29 21.01 -10.48 5.96
N GLU A 30 21.61 -9.68 6.84
CA GLU A 30 21.26 -8.27 7.03
C GLU A 30 21.55 -7.41 5.79
N VAL A 31 22.56 -7.76 5.00
CA VAL A 31 22.90 -7.04 3.76
C VAL A 31 21.79 -7.22 2.75
N THR A 32 21.36 -8.47 2.50
CA THR A 32 20.24 -8.74 1.60
C THR A 32 18.95 -8.08 2.11
N LEU A 33 18.70 -8.09 3.41
CA LEU A 33 17.50 -7.46 3.97
C LEU A 33 17.51 -5.94 3.74
N GLN A 34 18.66 -5.28 3.91
CA GLN A 34 18.81 -3.87 3.64
C GLN A 34 18.61 -3.54 2.15
N GLU A 35 19.10 -4.38 1.23
CA GLU A 35 18.83 -4.23 -0.21
C GLU A 35 17.33 -4.28 -0.52
N ILE A 36 16.60 -5.18 0.14
CA ILE A 36 15.15 -5.31 -0.02
C ILE A 36 14.45 -4.02 0.45
N PHE A 37 14.84 -3.48 1.60
CA PHE A 37 14.27 -2.23 2.12
C PHE A 37 14.49 -1.05 1.17
N VAL A 38 15.70 -0.91 0.63
CA VAL A 38 16.01 0.14 -0.35
C VAL A 38 15.18 -0.04 -1.63
N ALA A 39 15.01 -1.27 -2.11
CA ALA A 39 14.22 -1.55 -3.30
C ALA A 39 12.72 -1.23 -3.08
N TYR A 40 12.17 -1.48 -1.89
CA TYR A 40 10.78 -1.09 -1.60
C TYR A 40 10.58 0.43 -1.56
N LYS A 41 11.55 1.19 -1.04
CA LYS A 41 11.51 2.66 -1.10
C LYS A 41 11.39 3.14 -2.54
N GLU A 42 12.18 2.56 -3.44
CA GLU A 42 12.15 2.88 -4.87
C GLU A 42 10.81 2.50 -5.52
N VAL A 43 10.31 1.28 -5.29
CA VAL A 43 9.00 0.83 -5.80
C VAL A 43 7.88 1.77 -5.35
N HIS A 44 7.86 2.12 -4.06
CA HIS A 44 6.88 3.02 -3.49
C HIS A 44 6.98 4.43 -4.10
N SER A 45 8.20 4.97 -4.24
CA SER A 45 8.41 6.29 -4.85
C SER A 45 7.89 6.33 -6.28
N GLN A 46 8.11 5.27 -7.06
CA GLN A 46 7.59 5.19 -8.42
C GLN A 46 6.06 5.11 -8.46
N TYR A 47 5.43 4.39 -7.54
CA TYR A 47 3.98 4.44 -7.41
C TYR A 47 3.48 5.84 -7.02
N ALA A 48 4.16 6.54 -6.11
CA ALA A 48 3.84 7.92 -5.73
C ALA A 48 3.94 8.89 -6.91
N VAL A 49 4.91 8.71 -7.80
CA VAL A 49 5.02 9.49 -9.05
C VAL A 49 3.82 9.26 -9.97
N LEU A 50 3.35 8.02 -10.09
CA LEU A 50 2.23 7.65 -10.98
C LEU A 50 0.85 7.96 -10.40
N ALA A 51 0.71 8.10 -9.08
CA ALA A 51 -0.57 8.18 -8.37
C ALA A 51 -1.52 9.30 -8.83
N GLU A 52 -1.00 10.42 -9.32
CA GLU A 52 -1.82 11.52 -9.86
C GLU A 52 -2.58 11.09 -11.12
N LEU A 53 -1.92 10.35 -12.00
CA LEU A 53 -2.43 9.98 -13.32
C LEU A 53 -3.11 8.61 -13.30
N GLU A 54 -2.61 7.69 -12.46
CA GLU A 54 -3.02 6.29 -12.43
C GLU A 54 -3.67 5.96 -11.07
N PRO A 55 -5.02 5.83 -11.01
CA PRO A 55 -5.72 5.51 -9.76
C PRO A 55 -5.25 4.20 -9.12
N GLU A 56 -4.84 3.23 -9.93
CA GLU A 56 -4.29 1.96 -9.45
C GLU A 56 -2.92 2.13 -8.78
N ALA A 57 -2.09 3.08 -9.24
CA ALA A 57 -0.83 3.41 -8.57
C ALA A 57 -1.10 3.98 -7.17
N LEU A 58 -2.10 4.86 -7.04
CA LEU A 58 -2.48 5.44 -5.76
C LEU A 58 -2.87 4.36 -4.74
N LYS A 59 -3.72 3.40 -5.16
CA LYS A 59 -4.14 2.28 -4.28
C LYS A 59 -2.95 1.47 -3.77
N ARG A 60 -2.02 1.14 -4.67
CA ARG A 60 -0.84 0.33 -4.32
C ARG A 60 0.14 1.11 -3.46
N ALA A 61 0.37 2.39 -3.76
CA ALA A 61 1.22 3.24 -2.94
C ALA A 61 0.66 3.34 -1.50
N LEU A 62 -0.64 3.63 -1.38
CA LEU A 62 -1.33 3.72 -0.10
C LEU A 62 -1.29 2.39 0.66
N PHE A 63 -1.51 1.27 -0.04
CA PHE A 63 -1.38 -0.06 0.56
C PHE A 63 0.02 -0.28 1.13
N LEU A 64 1.09 0.02 0.38
CA LEU A 64 2.46 -0.18 0.86
C LEU A 64 2.77 0.66 2.11
N GLN A 65 2.28 1.91 2.15
CA GLN A 65 2.41 2.77 3.33
C GLN A 65 1.73 2.19 4.56
N TRP A 66 0.46 1.82 4.40
CA TRP A 66 -0.31 1.23 5.48
C TRP A 66 0.33 -0.08 5.94
N TYR A 67 0.69 -0.95 4.99
CA TYR A 67 1.24 -2.27 5.27
C TYR A 67 2.62 -2.20 5.97
N ALA A 68 3.46 -1.22 5.61
CA ALA A 68 4.73 -0.97 6.29
C ALA A 68 4.57 -0.59 7.78
N GLN A 69 3.42 -0.02 8.16
CA GLN A 69 3.15 0.39 9.54
C GLN A 69 2.46 -0.70 10.36
N VAL A 70 1.63 -1.54 9.74
CA VAL A 70 0.87 -2.57 10.46
C VAL A 70 1.55 -3.94 10.50
N GLU A 71 2.42 -4.24 9.54
CA GLU A 71 3.12 -5.53 9.45
C GLU A 71 4.62 -5.36 9.74
N PRO A 72 5.20 -6.15 10.66
CA PRO A 72 6.63 -6.12 10.95
C PRO A 72 7.50 -6.27 9.69
N SER A 73 8.59 -5.52 9.61
CA SER A 73 9.47 -5.51 8.42
C SER A 73 10.12 -6.86 8.09
N ASP A 74 10.34 -7.71 9.10
CA ASP A 74 10.82 -9.08 8.92
C ASP A 74 9.75 -10.00 8.26
N LEU A 75 8.48 -9.56 8.21
CA LEU A 75 7.34 -10.29 7.62
C LEU A 75 6.91 -9.70 6.28
N SER A 76 6.77 -8.39 6.20
CA SER A 76 6.40 -7.67 4.97
C SER A 76 7.57 -7.52 4.00
N GLY A 77 8.81 -7.53 4.52
CA GLY A 77 9.98 -7.08 3.77
C GLY A 77 10.01 -5.56 3.56
N ILE A 78 9.06 -4.81 4.12
CA ILE A 78 8.96 -3.36 4.00
C ILE A 78 9.35 -2.75 5.35
N CYS A 79 10.33 -1.85 5.34
CA CYS A 79 10.70 -1.06 6.52
C CYS A 79 10.15 0.36 6.35
N GLU A 80 10.91 1.36 6.76
CA GLU A 80 10.60 2.76 6.48
C GLU A 80 10.52 3.00 4.98
N LEU A 81 9.50 3.75 4.55
CA LEU A 81 9.39 4.26 3.19
C LEU A 81 10.00 5.67 3.10
N ASP A 82 10.07 6.22 1.90
CA ASP A 82 10.52 7.58 1.67
C ASP A 82 9.42 8.58 2.04
N GLU A 83 9.67 9.45 3.03
CA GLU A 83 8.68 10.36 3.62
C GLU A 83 8.06 11.32 2.59
N ASP A 84 8.85 11.84 1.65
CA ASP A 84 8.37 12.72 0.59
C ASP A 84 7.38 12.00 -0.34
N SER A 85 7.72 10.78 -0.73
CA SER A 85 6.82 9.90 -1.47
C SER A 85 5.56 9.59 -0.66
N GLU A 86 5.70 9.46 0.67
CA GLU A 86 4.56 9.20 1.55
C GLU A 86 3.58 10.35 1.59
N LEU A 87 4.09 11.55 1.85
CA LEU A 87 3.34 12.80 1.82
C LEU A 87 2.68 13.04 0.46
N LYS A 88 3.37 12.72 -0.64
CA LYS A 88 2.81 12.88 -1.99
C LYS A 88 1.57 12.01 -2.20
N VAL A 89 1.62 10.74 -1.84
CA VAL A 89 0.47 9.81 -1.96
C VAL A 89 -0.71 10.31 -1.14
N ILE A 90 -0.47 10.75 0.08
CA ILE A 90 -1.52 11.30 0.94
C ILE A 90 -2.08 12.62 0.40
N GLN A 91 -1.24 13.48 -0.16
CA GLN A 91 -1.68 14.69 -0.83
C GLN A 91 -2.59 14.39 -2.04
N VAL A 92 -2.25 13.39 -2.85
CA VAL A 92 -3.07 12.95 -3.97
C VAL A 92 -4.40 12.36 -3.48
N LEU A 93 -4.36 11.54 -2.42
CA LEU A 93 -5.56 10.99 -1.79
C LEU A 93 -6.49 12.09 -1.28
N ASP A 94 -5.97 13.05 -0.50
CA ASP A 94 -6.73 14.18 0.03
C ASP A 94 -7.35 15.03 -1.09
N ASN A 95 -6.59 15.30 -2.17
CA ASN A 95 -7.10 16.02 -3.34
C ASN A 95 -8.27 15.27 -4.00
N ARG A 96 -8.19 13.94 -4.13
CA ARG A 96 -9.28 13.13 -4.71
C ARG A 96 -10.51 13.06 -3.82
N ILE A 97 -10.33 12.97 -2.51
CA ILE A 97 -11.42 13.05 -1.52
C ILE A 97 -12.13 14.40 -1.67
N ARG A 98 -11.37 15.50 -1.62
CA ARG A 98 -11.88 16.87 -1.75
C ARG A 98 -12.65 17.10 -3.05
N ALA A 99 -12.16 16.52 -4.14
CA ALA A 99 -12.79 16.62 -5.45
C ALA A 99 -14.00 15.68 -5.63
N GLY A 100 -14.27 14.78 -4.69
CA GLY A 100 -15.31 13.76 -4.82
C GLY A 100 -15.02 12.72 -5.90
N THR A 101 -13.76 12.49 -6.24
CA THR A 101 -13.31 11.59 -7.32
C THR A 101 -12.68 10.29 -6.83
N LEU A 102 -12.87 9.96 -5.55
CA LEU A 102 -12.44 8.69 -4.98
C LEU A 102 -13.22 7.54 -5.62
N ASP A 103 -12.52 6.58 -6.22
CA ASP A 103 -13.18 5.42 -6.78
C ASP A 103 -13.67 4.48 -5.66
N LYS A 104 -14.72 3.71 -5.97
CA LYS A 104 -15.36 2.82 -4.99
C LYS A 104 -14.39 1.83 -4.35
N GLU A 105 -13.40 1.34 -5.12
CA GLU A 105 -12.45 0.35 -4.60
C GLU A 105 -11.52 0.98 -3.57
N LEU A 106 -10.96 2.14 -3.90
CA LEU A 106 -10.12 2.89 -2.97
C LEU A 106 -10.90 3.35 -1.72
N ALA A 107 -12.19 3.67 -1.87
CA ALA A 107 -13.03 4.08 -0.75
C ALA A 107 -13.19 2.98 0.31
N TRP A 108 -13.52 1.74 -0.08
CA TRP A 108 -13.64 0.64 0.90
C TRP A 108 -12.27 0.18 1.42
N MET A 109 -11.21 0.22 0.60
CA MET A 109 -9.84 -0.05 1.08
C MET A 109 -9.43 0.95 2.16
N LEU A 110 -9.73 2.23 1.96
CA LEU A 110 -9.42 3.27 2.92
C LEU A 110 -10.22 3.08 4.22
N SER A 111 -11.52 2.76 4.14
CA SER A 111 -12.32 2.43 5.33
C SER A 111 -11.75 1.25 6.13
N TYR A 112 -11.16 0.25 5.46
CA TYR A 112 -10.42 -0.81 6.13
C TYR A 112 -9.18 -0.29 6.86
N TYR A 113 -8.34 0.48 6.17
CA TYR A 113 -7.07 0.95 6.72
C TYR A 113 -7.24 1.87 7.94
N ILE A 114 -8.34 2.63 7.99
CA ILE A 114 -8.62 3.61 9.04
C ILE A 114 -8.89 2.96 10.40
N ASP A 115 -9.21 1.67 10.46
CA ASP A 115 -9.29 0.94 11.73
C ASP A 115 -7.95 0.98 12.51
N TRP A 116 -6.84 1.22 11.81
CA TRP A 116 -5.52 1.53 12.38
C TRP A 116 -5.23 3.03 12.30
N ASP A 117 -6.04 3.83 12.99
CA ASP A 117 -5.99 5.31 12.95
C ASP A 117 -4.59 5.90 13.17
N PHE A 118 -3.76 5.27 13.99
CA PHE A 118 -2.38 5.68 14.26
C PHE A 118 -1.53 5.82 12.99
N VAL A 119 -1.80 5.03 11.95
CA VAL A 119 -1.11 5.09 10.65
C VAL A 119 -1.30 6.47 10.00
N PHE A 120 -2.48 7.08 10.19
CA PHE A 120 -2.85 8.33 9.54
C PHE A 120 -2.69 9.57 10.44
N ASN A 121 -2.44 9.40 11.74
CA ASN A 121 -2.30 10.51 12.69
C ASN A 121 -1.20 11.52 12.30
N ARG A 122 -0.10 11.02 11.69
CA ARG A 122 0.98 11.89 11.20
C ARG A 122 0.60 12.76 10.00
N PHE A 123 -0.56 12.51 9.40
CA PHE A 123 -1.12 13.26 8.27
C PHE A 123 -2.31 14.14 8.69
N SER A 124 -2.32 14.62 9.94
CA SER A 124 -3.38 15.45 10.50
C SER A 124 -3.58 16.81 9.79
N SER A 125 -2.62 17.27 9.00
CA SER A 125 -2.73 18.48 8.19
C SER A 125 -3.66 18.34 6.97
N PHE A 126 -3.98 17.12 6.54
CA PHE A 126 -4.80 16.83 5.36
C PHE A 126 -6.29 16.76 5.73
N LYS A 127 -6.95 17.93 5.72
CA LYS A 127 -8.32 18.10 6.25
C LYS A 127 -9.35 17.17 5.64
N SER A 128 -9.36 17.00 4.32
CA SER A 128 -10.36 16.18 3.63
C SER A 128 -10.19 14.71 3.98
N LEU A 129 -8.95 14.24 4.11
CA LEU A 129 -8.66 12.92 4.66
C LEU A 129 -9.18 12.78 6.10
N GLN A 130 -8.90 13.75 6.98
CA GLN A 130 -9.37 13.70 8.37
C GLN A 130 -10.90 13.68 8.47
N GLU A 131 -11.59 14.50 7.68
CA GLU A 131 -13.06 14.51 7.58
C GLU A 131 -13.58 13.15 7.08
N PHE A 132 -12.96 12.60 6.04
CA PHE A 132 -13.29 11.26 5.53
C PHE A 132 -13.09 10.19 6.61
N MET A 133 -12.05 10.28 7.44
CA MET A 133 -11.82 9.30 8.52
C MET A 133 -12.88 9.37 9.63
N LEU A 134 -13.43 10.55 9.88
CA LEU A 134 -14.49 10.75 10.88
C LEU A 134 -15.85 10.26 10.36
N GLU A 135 -16.15 10.49 9.08
CA GLU A 135 -17.44 10.18 8.46
C GLU A 135 -17.48 8.76 7.84
N GLY A 136 -16.35 8.29 7.30
CA GLY A 136 -16.23 7.17 6.37
C GLY A 136 -15.97 5.80 6.99
N LYS A 137 -16.08 5.65 8.32
CA LYS A 137 -15.88 4.36 9.00
C LYS A 137 -16.88 3.25 8.62
N GLN A 138 -17.86 3.53 7.75
CA GLN A 138 -18.97 2.62 7.44
C GLN A 138 -19.10 2.24 5.96
N ILE A 139 -18.09 2.47 5.11
CA ILE A 139 -18.17 1.98 3.73
C ILE A 139 -18.11 0.46 3.74
N SER A 140 -19.19 -0.17 3.30
CA SER A 140 -19.31 -1.63 3.26
C SER A 140 -18.20 -2.25 2.42
N PHE A 141 -17.57 -3.28 2.98
CA PHE A 141 -16.75 -4.21 2.24
C PHE A 141 -17.55 -4.85 1.10
N PRO A 142 -16.92 -5.11 -0.07
CA PRO A 142 -17.55 -5.96 -1.06
C PRO A 142 -17.61 -7.41 -0.53
N GLU A 143 -18.70 -8.13 -0.78
CA GLU A 143 -18.81 -9.56 -0.41
C GLU A 143 -17.78 -10.42 -1.15
N ARG A 144 -17.35 -9.96 -2.32
CA ARG A 144 -16.42 -10.67 -3.22
C ARG A 144 -15.45 -9.71 -3.88
N ILE A 145 -14.24 -10.18 -4.08
CA ILE A 145 -13.22 -9.55 -4.92
C ILE A 145 -12.89 -10.44 -6.12
N ASP A 146 -12.46 -9.82 -7.23
CA ASP A 146 -11.87 -10.57 -8.33
C ASP A 146 -10.46 -11.05 -7.94
N ARG A 147 -10.39 -12.27 -7.41
CA ARG A 147 -9.15 -12.91 -6.97
C ARG A 147 -8.13 -13.06 -8.11
N VAL A 148 -8.58 -13.22 -9.35
CA VAL A 148 -7.70 -13.33 -10.53
C VAL A 148 -7.09 -11.98 -10.86
N ALA A 149 -7.87 -10.90 -10.83
CA ALA A 149 -7.35 -9.55 -11.01
C ALA A 149 -6.39 -9.16 -9.88
N MET A 150 -6.73 -9.48 -8.62
CA MET A 150 -5.89 -9.17 -7.45
C MET A 150 -4.51 -9.81 -7.54
N ARG A 151 -4.36 -11.03 -8.06
CA ARG A 151 -3.04 -11.68 -8.25
C ARG A 151 -2.05 -10.88 -9.10
N ARG A 152 -2.50 -9.88 -9.86
CA ARG A 152 -1.66 -9.03 -10.71
C ARG A 152 -1.25 -7.72 -10.03
N ARG A 153 -1.55 -7.54 -8.74
CA ARG A 153 -1.40 -6.28 -8.00
C ARG A 153 -0.34 -6.35 -6.90
N GLY A 154 0.76 -7.07 -7.15
CA GLY A 154 1.88 -7.14 -6.21
C GLY A 154 1.47 -7.66 -4.84
N GLN A 155 2.06 -7.10 -3.78
CA GLN A 155 1.74 -7.50 -2.41
C GLN A 155 0.33 -7.10 -1.99
N MET A 156 -0.20 -5.97 -2.49
CA MET A 156 -1.60 -5.59 -2.26
C MET A 156 -2.54 -6.73 -2.69
N GLY A 157 -2.24 -7.31 -3.85
CA GLY A 157 -2.93 -8.45 -4.40
C GLY A 157 -2.83 -9.73 -3.57
N ILE A 158 -1.65 -10.02 -3.03
CA ILE A 158 -1.40 -11.17 -2.14
C ILE A 158 -2.21 -11.00 -0.86
N TYR A 159 -2.11 -9.83 -0.23
CA TYR A 159 -2.78 -9.49 1.01
C TYR A 159 -4.31 -9.59 0.91
N TRP A 160 -4.93 -8.92 -0.06
CA TRP A 160 -6.39 -8.97 -0.21
C TRP A 160 -6.89 -10.37 -0.54
N ASN A 161 -6.10 -11.19 -1.24
CA ASN A 161 -6.43 -12.59 -1.50
C ASN A 161 -6.31 -13.48 -0.25
N SER A 162 -5.48 -13.13 0.73
CA SER A 162 -5.31 -13.93 1.94
C SER A 162 -6.38 -13.66 3.00
N LEU A 163 -7.24 -12.64 2.83
CA LEU A 163 -8.33 -12.40 3.76
C LEU A 163 -9.51 -13.35 3.52
N ASP A 164 -10.01 -13.93 4.61
CA ASP A 164 -11.16 -14.84 4.61
C ASP A 164 -12.51 -14.11 4.56
N VAL A 165 -12.51 -12.78 4.62
CA VAL A 165 -13.73 -11.95 4.59
C VAL A 165 -14.43 -11.95 3.22
N PHE A 166 -13.77 -12.45 2.18
CA PHE A 166 -14.30 -12.51 0.82
C PHE A 166 -14.67 -13.95 0.45
N SER A 167 -15.97 -14.22 0.31
CA SER A 167 -16.55 -15.56 0.11
C SER A 167 -17.00 -15.82 -1.33
#